data_AF-A0A137SPS0-F1
#
_entry.id   AF-A0A137SPS0-F1
#
_cell.length_a   1.000
_cell.length_b   1.000
_cell.length_c   1.000
_cell.angle_alpha   90.00
_cell.angle_beta   90.00
_cell.angle_gamma   90.00
#
_symmetry.space_group_name_H-M   'P 1'
#
loop_
_entity.id
_entity.type
_entity.pdbx_description
1 polymer ?
#
loop_
_entity_poly.entity_id
_entity_poly.type
_entity_poly.pdbx_seq_one_letter_code
_entity_poly.pdbx_strand_id
1 'polypeptide(L)' 'MNKTRKITEREYIPDKQANNSYLITCPFCGAKTMAQVRGYYARGRRCVKCKALFTDDIATKK' A
#
# COMPACT_ATOMS: atom_id res chain seq x y z
N MET A 1 14.31 -10.27 -11.03
CA MET A 1 13.07 -11.02 -11.37
C MET A 1 11.95 -10.35 -10.60
N ASN A 2 11.16 -9.47 -11.25
CA ASN A 2 10.14 -8.68 -10.56
C ASN A 2 9.07 -9.61 -9.99
N LYS A 3 9.00 -9.71 -8.66
CA LYS A 3 7.94 -10.47 -8.00
C LYS A 3 6.75 -9.53 -7.83
N THR A 4 5.62 -9.87 -8.44
CA THR A 4 4.34 -9.18 -8.29
C THR A 4 3.41 -10.04 -7.45
N ARG A 5 2.74 -9.43 -6.46
CA ARG A 5 1.73 -10.07 -5.60
C ARG A 5 0.50 -9.19 -5.51
N LYS A 6 -0.69 -9.79 -5.39
CA LYS A 6 -1.92 -9.04 -5.09
C LYS A 6 -1.93 -8.60 -3.62
N ILE A 7 -2.50 -7.43 -3.37
CA ILE A 7 -2.78 -6.92 -2.03
C ILE A 7 -4.15 -7.46 -1.63
N THR A 8 -4.17 -8.39 -0.68
CA THR A 8 -5.41 -9.03 -0.21
C THR A 8 -6.01 -8.34 1.01
N GLU A 9 -5.20 -7.60 1.76
CA GLU A 9 -5.61 -6.93 3.00
C GLU A 9 -5.35 -5.42 2.89
N ARG A 10 -6.43 -4.67 2.78
CA ARG A 10 -6.45 -3.20 2.73
C ARG A 10 -7.63 -2.70 3.55
N GLU A 11 -7.33 -1.96 4.61
CA GLU A 11 -8.34 -1.31 5.44
C GLU A 11 -8.42 0.18 5.10
N TYR A 12 -9.63 0.72 5.03
CA TYR A 12 -9.85 2.15 4.80
C TYR A 12 -10.04 2.86 6.14
N ILE A 13 -9.20 3.87 6.39
CA ILE A 13 -9.20 4.68 7.59
C ILE A 13 -9.68 6.09 7.19
N PRO A 14 -10.95 6.44 7.48
CA PRO A 14 -11.45 7.78 7.25
C PRO A 14 -10.85 8.76 8.26
N ASP A 15 -10.57 9.98 7.81
CA ASP A 15 -10.10 11.08 8.65
C ASP A 15 -11.06 12.27 8.56
N LYS A 16 -11.32 12.93 9.69
CA LYS A 16 -12.27 14.05 9.77
C LYS A 16 -11.86 15.26 8.91
N GLN A 17 -10.57 15.38 8.57
CA GLN A 17 -10.03 16.45 7.73
C GLN A 17 -9.86 16.01 6.27
N ALA A 18 -10.59 14.97 5.84
CA ALA A 18 -10.52 14.38 4.50
C ALA A 18 -9.12 13.82 4.12
N ASN A 19 -8.25 13.56 5.09
CA ASN A 19 -6.96 12.90 4.90
C ASN A 19 -7.06 11.37 4.96
N ASN A 20 -8.06 10.83 4.26
CA ASN A 20 -8.36 9.41 4.27
C ASN A 20 -7.14 8.58 3.83
N SER A 21 -6.90 7.47 4.52
CA SER A 21 -5.74 6.62 4.31
C SER A 21 -6.15 5.17 4.18
N TYR A 22 -5.38 4.40 3.42
CA TYR A 22 -5.41 2.95 3.45
C TYR A 22 -4.32 2.42 4.37
N LEU A 23 -4.66 1.47 5.23
CA LEU A 23 -3.70 0.63 5.92
C LEU A 23 -3.55 -0.67 5.13
N ILE A 24 -2.40 -0.84 4.48
CA ILE A 24 -2.12 -1.96 3.59
C ILE A 24 -1.17 -2.94 4.27
N THR A 25 -1.54 -4.22 4.34
CA THR A 25 -0.60 -5.27 4.76
C THR A 25 0.28 -5.65 3.59
N CYS A 26 1.61 -5.57 3.76
CA CYS A 26 2.55 -5.93 2.71
C CYS A 26 2.52 -7.44 2.42
N PRO A 27 2.20 -7.89 1.20
CA PRO A 27 2.13 -9.31 0.88
C PRO A 27 3.51 -10.00 0.82
N PHE A 28 4.62 -9.25 0.97
CA PHE A 28 5.98 -9.81 0.99
C PHE A 28 6.56 -9.97 2.39
N CYS A 29 6.20 -9.10 3.33
CA CYS A 29 6.85 -9.06 4.65
C CYS A 29 5.88 -8.89 5.83
N GLY A 30 4.57 -8.84 5.57
CA GLY A 30 3.52 -8.69 6.59
C GLY A 30 3.46 -7.32 7.27
N ALA A 31 4.41 -6.41 7.00
CA ALA A 31 4.39 -5.08 7.60
C ALA A 31 3.19 -4.26 7.09
N LYS A 32 2.47 -3.61 8.01
CA LYS A 32 1.40 -2.67 7.68
C LYS A 32 1.98 -1.32 7.27
N THR A 33 1.44 -0.70 6.24
CA THR A 33 1.89 0.58 5.70
C THR A 33 0.71 1.48 5.43
N MET A 34 0.75 2.72 5.92
CA MET A 34 -0.24 3.72 5.57
C MET A 34 0.05 4.35 4.20
N ALA A 35 -1.00 4.47 3.39
CA ALA A 35 -1.01 5.15 2.11
C ALA A 35 -2.18 6.14 2.05
N GLN A 36 -1.91 7.41 1.78
CA GLN A 36 -3.00 8.38 1.58
C GLN A 36 -3.79 8.05 0.32
N VAL A 37 -5.11 8.02 0.42
CA VAL A 37 -6.02 7.65 -0.68
C VAL A 37 -5.81 8.56 -1.89
N ARG A 38 -5.69 9.88 -1.66
CA ARG A 38 -5.51 10.91 -2.71
C ARG A 38 -4.30 10.69 -3.62
N GLY A 39 -3.24 10.05 -3.12
CA GLY A 39 -1.99 9.83 -3.88
C GLY A 39 -1.71 8.37 -4.22
N TYR A 40 -2.42 7.44 -3.58
CA TYR A 40 -2.12 6.02 -3.66
C TYR A 40 -2.27 5.45 -5.07
N TYR A 41 -3.34 5.81 -5.78
CA TYR A 41 -3.61 5.32 -7.13
C TYR A 41 -2.65 5.88 -8.18
N ALA A 42 -2.20 7.13 -8.03
CA ALA A 42 -1.37 7.81 -9.02
C ALA A 42 0.14 7.59 -8.83
N ARG A 43 0.63 7.57 -7.59
CA ARG A 43 2.07 7.50 -7.27
C ARG A 43 2.49 6.17 -6.64
N GLY A 44 1.53 5.36 -6.22
CA GLY A 44 1.79 4.20 -5.38
C GLY A 44 2.36 4.58 -4.01
N ARG A 45 2.62 3.56 -3.19
CA ARG A 45 3.23 3.71 -1.87
C ARG A 45 4.22 2.59 -1.64
N ARG A 46 5.43 2.91 -1.17
CA ARG A 46 6.39 1.87 -0.78
C ARG A 46 6.11 1.35 0.62
N CYS A 47 6.23 0.03 0.80
CA CYS A 47 6.25 -0.61 2.10
C CYS A 47 7.31 0.04 2.99
N VAL A 48 6.93 0.36 4.23
CA VAL A 48 7.85 0.98 5.19
C VAL A 48 9.09 0.11 5.45
N LYS A 49 8.92 -1.22 5.45
CA LYS A 49 9.95 -2.22 5.76
C LYS A 49 10.70 -2.70 4.52
N CYS A 50 10.06 -3.44 3.62
CA CYS A 50 10.75 -4.13 2.52
C CYS A 50 10.85 -3.32 1.22
N LYS A 51 10.37 -2.07 1.23
CA LYS A 51 10.35 -1.12 0.10
C LYS A 51 9.63 -1.61 -1.18
N ALA A 52 8.88 -2.71 -1.11
CA ALA A 52 7.97 -3.12 -2.18
C ALA A 52 7.00 -1.98 -2.52
N LEU A 53 6.76 -1.73 -3.81
CA LEU A 53 5.87 -0.68 -4.28
C LEU A 53 4.44 -1.22 -4.38
N PHE A 54 3.51 -0.58 -3.69
CA PHE A 54 2.08 -0.82 -3.76
C PHE A 54 1.46 0.16 -4.74
N THR A 55 0.69 -0.32 -5.69
CA THR A 55 -0.03 0.47 -6.69
C THR A 55 -1.36 -0.22 -6.91
N ASP A 56 -2.46 0.49 -6.70
CA ASP A 56 -3.81 -0.04 -6.81
C ASP A 56 -4.01 -1.32 -5.96
N ASP A 57 -4.22 -2.47 -6.59
CA ASP A 57 -4.43 -3.78 -5.96
C ASP A 57 -3.19 -4.69 -6.01
N ILE A 58 -2.05 -4.20 -6.49
CA ILE A 58 -0.81 -4.97 -6.64
C ILE A 58 0.37 -4.40 -5.85
N ALA A 59 1.27 -5.29 -5.45
CA ALA A 59 2.55 -5.01 -4.83
C ALA A 59 3.68 -5.60 -5.67
N THR A 60 4.68 -4.79 -6.00
CA THR A 60 5.85 -5.20 -6.78
C THR A 60 7.13 -5.06 -5.95
N LYS A 61 8.01 -6.06 -6.03
CA LYS A 61 9.34 -6.03 -5.42
C LYS A 61 10.38 -6.41 -6.47
N LYS A 62 11.36 -5.53 -6.68
CA LYS A 62 12.52 -5.79 -7.54
C LYS A 62 13.54 -6.64 -6.80
#